data_AF-A0A849UZ43-F1
#
_entry.id   AF-A0A849UZ43-F1
#
_cell.length_a   1.000
_cell.length_b   1.000
_cell.length_c   1.000
_cell.angle_alpha   90.00
_cell.angle_beta   90.00
_cell.angle_gamma   90.00
#
_symmetry.space_group_name_H-M   'P 1'
#
loop_
_entity.id
_entity.type
_entity.pdbx_description
1 polymer ?
#
loop_
_entity_poly.entity_id
_entity_poly.type
_entity_poly.pdbx_seq_one_letter_code
_entity_poly.pdbx_strand_id
1 'polypeptide(L)'
;MSVTEGIENALAITEATAMVTWPLLSASMMPAFTAPSGVEKLIIWADLDRTNVKGQNPGLDAARLLADRSIANGLAVEIRMPVGPIPEYAKSIDWLDVYNSKGPNAFSVRSFL
;
A
#
# COMPACT_ATOMS: atom_id res chain seq x y z
N MET A 1 2.36 -5.60 -10.46
CA MET A 1 3.37 -4.79 -9.73
C MET A 1 2.77 -4.26 -8.44
N SER A 2 3.60 -3.78 -7.52
CA SER A 2 3.15 -3.17 -6.27
C SER A 2 3.67 -1.74 -6.11
N VAL A 3 2.94 -0.94 -5.34
CA VAL A 3 3.36 0.41 -4.92
C VAL A 3 3.05 0.64 -3.45
N THR A 4 3.82 1.52 -2.80
CA THR A 4 3.61 1.96 -1.42
C THR A 4 4.17 3.38 -1.24
N GLU A 5 3.98 4.02 -0.09
CA GLU A 5 4.53 5.36 0.18
C GLU A 5 6.04 5.31 0.46
N GLY A 6 6.44 4.65 1.54
CA GLY A 6 7.83 4.60 2.02
C GLY A 6 8.74 3.62 1.29
N ILE A 7 10.04 3.93 1.23
CA ILE A 7 11.05 3.02 0.67
C ILE A 7 11.26 1.79 1.56
N GLU A 8 11.18 1.98 2.87
CA GLU A 8 11.24 0.96 3.90
C GLU A 8 10.07 -0.03 3.80
N ASN A 9 8.86 0.47 3.52
CA ASN A 9 7.71 -0.37 3.21
C ASN A 9 7.96 -1.19 1.94
N ALA A 10 8.51 -0.56 0.90
CA ALA A 10 8.78 -1.25 -0.36
C ALA A 10 9.76 -2.40 -0.16
N LEU A 11 10.82 -2.20 0.64
CA LEU A 11 11.77 -3.24 1.01
C LEU A 11 11.11 -4.36 1.83
N ALA A 12 10.32 -4.02 2.84
CA ALA A 12 9.62 -5.01 3.67
C ALA A 12 8.65 -5.87 2.84
N ILE A 13 7.88 -5.24 1.95
CA ILE A 13 6.93 -5.93 1.05
C ILE A 13 7.71 -6.81 0.06
N THR A 14 8.76 -6.30 -0.57
CA THR A 14 9.57 -7.06 -1.53
C THR A 14 10.22 -8.27 -0.85
N GLU A 15 10.78 -8.11 0.35
CA GLU A 15 11.35 -9.21 1.12
C GLU A 15 10.28 -10.26 1.48
N ALA A 16 9.09 -9.82 1.91
CA ALA A 16 8.04 -10.72 2.34
C ALA A 16 7.29 -11.45 1.21
N THR A 17 7.24 -10.86 0.01
CA THR A 17 6.36 -11.33 -1.07
C THR A 17 7.07 -11.64 -2.38
N ALA A 18 8.36 -11.31 -2.48
CA ALA A 18 9.12 -11.28 -3.74
C ALA A 18 8.51 -10.38 -4.84
N MET A 19 7.50 -9.56 -4.52
CA MET A 19 6.89 -8.64 -5.49
C MET A 19 7.79 -7.42 -5.72
N VAL A 20 7.88 -6.99 -6.97
CA VAL A 20 8.45 -5.69 -7.32
C VAL A 20 7.55 -4.59 -6.77
N THR A 21 8.04 -3.87 -5.76
CA THR A 21 7.30 -2.79 -5.06
C THR A 21 8.02 -1.47 -5.25
N TRP A 22 7.32 -0.47 -5.79
CA TRP A 22 7.88 0.87 -6.01
C TRP A 22 7.42 1.82 -4.89
N PRO A 23 8.34 2.52 -4.22
CA PRO A 23 7.98 3.59 -3.32
C PRO A 23 7.57 4.84 -4.11
N LEU A 24 6.46 5.44 -3.72
CA LEU A 24 5.91 6.68 -4.29
C LEU A 24 6.33 7.91 -3.47
N LEU A 25 7.09 7.73 -2.39
CA LEU A 25 7.63 8.73 -1.47
C LEU A 25 6.59 9.39 -0.55
N SER A 26 5.34 9.54 -1.00
CA SER A 26 4.24 10.05 -0.18
C SER A 26 2.86 9.80 -0.82
N ALA A 27 1.81 9.83 0.01
CA ALA A 27 0.41 9.88 -0.44
C ALA A 27 0.17 10.97 -1.50
N SER A 28 0.82 12.14 -1.34
CA SER A 28 0.67 13.28 -2.25
C SER A 28 1.22 13.04 -3.66
N MET A 29 2.08 12.03 -3.85
CA MET A 29 2.65 11.65 -5.15
C MET A 29 1.86 10.54 -5.86
N MET A 30 0.98 9.82 -5.15
CA MET A 30 0.10 8.81 -5.76
C MET A 30 -0.70 9.35 -6.97
N PRO A 31 -1.24 10.59 -6.95
CA PRO A 31 -1.94 11.16 -8.09
C PRO A 31 -1.05 11.42 -9.31
N ALA A 32 0.28 11.38 -9.22
CA ALA A 32 1.17 11.52 -10.38
C ALA A 32 1.62 10.16 -10.95
N PHE A 33 1.50 9.09 -10.17
CA PHE A 33 1.95 7.76 -10.58
C PHE A 33 1.12 7.20 -11.75
N THR A 34 1.81 6.63 -12.74
CA THR A 34 1.19 5.84 -13.81
C THR A 34 1.96 4.53 -13.92
N ALA A 35 1.25 3.41 -13.94
CA ALA A 35 1.87 2.11 -14.09
C ALA A 35 2.55 1.99 -15.47
N PRO A 36 3.75 1.39 -15.56
CA PRO A 36 4.38 1.11 -16.85
C PRO A 36 3.50 0.25 -17.77
N SER A 37 3.70 0.36 -19.08
CA SER A 37 2.97 -0.48 -20.05
C SER A 37 3.21 -1.97 -19.80
N GLY A 38 2.18 -2.80 -19.97
CA GLY A 38 2.26 -4.25 -19.77
C GLY A 38 1.96 -4.69 -18.34
N VAL A 39 1.70 -3.76 -17.41
CA VAL A 39 1.19 -4.09 -16.09
C VAL A 39 -0.31 -4.37 -16.16
N GLU A 40 -0.70 -5.60 -15.84
CA GLU A 40 -2.12 -6.01 -15.80
C GLU A 40 -2.75 -5.84 -14.42
N LYS A 41 -1.96 -5.99 -13.35
CA LYS A 41 -2.41 -5.86 -11.96
C LYS A 41 -1.52 -4.92 -11.14
N LEU A 42 -2.16 -3.98 -10.44
CA LEU A 42 -1.54 -3.08 -9.47
C LEU A 42 -2.01 -3.41 -8.05
N ILE A 43 -1.07 -3.64 -7.13
CA ILE A 43 -1.36 -3.76 -5.70
C ILE A 43 -0.85 -2.50 -4.98
N ILE A 44 -1.75 -1.78 -4.33
CA ILE A 44 -1.46 -0.56 -3.58
C ILE A 44 -1.40 -0.92 -2.10
N TRP A 45 -0.22 -0.85 -1.50
CA TRP A 45 0.01 -1.10 -0.09
C TRP A 45 -0.05 0.22 0.66
N ALA A 46 -1.22 0.55 1.18
CA ALA A 46 -1.50 1.77 1.92
C ALA A 46 -1.23 1.58 3.41
N ASP A 47 -0.83 2.66 4.08
CA ASP A 47 -0.64 2.68 5.53
C ASP A 47 -1.99 2.76 6.24
N LEU A 48 -2.04 2.25 7.47
CA LEU A 48 -3.21 2.37 8.31
C LEU A 48 -3.09 3.63 9.17
N ASP A 49 -3.62 4.75 8.67
CA ASP A 49 -3.61 6.03 9.38
C ASP A 49 -4.78 6.20 10.35
N ARG A 50 -4.55 6.97 11.42
CA ARG A 50 -5.65 7.51 12.22
C ARG A 50 -6.49 8.47 11.39
N THR A 51 -7.80 8.36 11.55
CA THR A 51 -8.73 9.38 11.06
C THR A 51 -8.40 10.73 11.69
N ASN A 52 -8.20 11.75 10.84
CA ASN A 52 -7.92 13.10 11.31
C ASN A 52 -9.16 13.75 11.95
N VAL A 53 -9.00 14.94 12.53
CA VAL A 53 -10.09 15.70 13.17
C VAL A 53 -11.26 16.04 12.23
N LYS A 54 -11.07 15.93 10.92
CA LYS A 54 -12.08 16.16 9.88
C LYS A 54 -12.76 14.87 9.40
N GLY A 55 -12.45 13.72 9.99
CA GLY A 55 -13.02 12.44 9.57
C GLY A 55 -12.33 11.80 8.36
N GLN A 56 -11.15 12.30 7.95
CA GLN A 56 -10.47 11.86 6.72
C GLN A 56 -9.30 10.92 7.02
N ASN A 57 -8.96 10.06 6.05
CA ASN A 57 -7.80 9.17 6.09
C ASN A 57 -6.95 9.41 4.82
N PRO A 58 -6.00 10.36 4.86
CA PRO A 58 -5.31 10.83 3.66
C PRO A 58 -4.59 9.72 2.87
N GLY A 59 -3.94 8.76 3.54
CA GLY A 59 -3.28 7.64 2.89
C GLY A 59 -4.28 6.74 2.14
N LEU A 60 -5.39 6.35 2.80
CA LEU A 60 -6.44 5.56 2.17
C LEU A 60 -7.17 6.32 1.05
N ASP A 61 -7.42 7.62 1.23
CA ASP A 61 -8.08 8.46 0.23
C ASP A 61 -7.19 8.59 -1.02
N ALA A 62 -5.87 8.77 -0.86
CA ALA A 62 -4.92 8.78 -1.96
C ALA A 62 -4.82 7.42 -2.69
N ALA A 63 -4.81 6.32 -1.93
CA ALA A 63 -4.80 4.96 -2.48
C ALA A 63 -6.06 4.67 -3.31
N ARG A 64 -7.24 5.11 -2.85
CA ARG A 64 -8.50 5.00 -3.58
C ARG A 64 -8.49 5.80 -4.88
N LEU A 65 -8.02 7.05 -4.84
CA LEU A 65 -7.92 7.87 -6.04
C LEU A 65 -6.98 7.25 -7.10
N LEU A 66 -5.84 6.70 -6.66
CA LEU A 66 -4.95 5.96 -7.55
C LEU A 66 -5.65 4.72 -8.11
N ALA A 67 -6.36 3.96 -7.28
CA ALA A 67 -7.08 2.77 -7.72
C ALA A 67 -8.13 3.08 -8.78
N ASP A 68 -8.99 4.08 -8.55
CA ASP A 68 -10.06 4.46 -9.47
C ASP A 68 -9.49 4.84 -10.85
N ARG A 69 -8.43 5.64 -10.87
CA ARG A 69 -7.75 6.00 -12.12
C ARG A 69 -7.08 4.80 -12.78
N SER A 70 -6.42 3.93 -12.03
CA SER A 70 -5.77 2.74 -12.59
C SER A 70 -6.80 1.78 -13.20
N ILE A 71 -7.95 1.60 -12.55
CA ILE A 71 -9.08 0.83 -13.07
C ILE A 71 -9.62 1.46 -14.35
N ALA A 72 -9.79 2.79 -14.38
CA ALA A 72 -10.23 3.50 -15.59
C ALA A 72 -9.27 3.34 -16.77
N ASN A 73 -7.98 3.03 -16.50
CA ASN A 73 -6.97 2.72 -17.52
C ASN A 73 -6.82 1.21 -17.80
N GLY A 74 -7.75 0.37 -17.32
CA GLY A 74 -7.81 -1.05 -17.64
C GLY A 74 -7.00 -1.99 -16.75
N LEU A 75 -6.47 -1.51 -15.62
CA LEU A 75 -5.73 -2.36 -14.68
C LEU A 75 -6.67 -3.03 -13.68
N ALA A 76 -6.37 -4.28 -13.32
CA ALA A 76 -6.89 -4.88 -12.10
C ALA A 76 -6.19 -4.24 -10.89
N VAL A 77 -6.94 -3.75 -9.91
CA VAL A 77 -6.37 -3.07 -8.73
C VAL A 77 -6.80 -3.75 -7.43
N GLU A 78 -5.87 -3.83 -6.48
CA GLU A 78 -6.10 -4.29 -5.11
C GLU A 78 -5.46 -3.30 -4.13
N ILE A 79 -6.23 -2.79 -3.16
CA ILE A 79 -5.69 -2.01 -2.05
C ILE A 79 -5.51 -2.94 -0.85
N ARG A 80 -4.32 -2.93 -0.24
CA ARG A 80 -4.00 -3.62 1.00
C ARG A 80 -3.69 -2.62 2.08
N MET A 81 -4.17 -2.89 3.30
CA MET A 81 -3.83 -2.15 4.51
C MET A 81 -3.47 -3.11 5.63
N PRO A 82 -2.63 -2.70 6.59
CA PRO A 82 -2.49 -3.40 7.86
C PRO A 82 -3.84 -3.60 8.55
N VAL A 83 -3.98 -4.71 9.27
CA VAL A 83 -5.19 -5.03 10.06
C VAL A 83 -4.86 -5.01 11.54
N GLY A 84 -5.67 -4.26 12.29
CA GLY A 84 -5.60 -4.17 13.75
C GLY A 84 -5.86 -2.75 14.26
N PRO A 85 -5.92 -2.56 15.59
CA PRO A 85 -5.97 -1.23 16.18
C PRO A 85 -4.63 -0.53 16.01
N ILE A 86 -4.66 0.78 15.73
CA ILE A 86 -3.47 1.63 15.83
C ILE A 86 -3.15 1.85 17.31
N PRO A 87 -1.94 1.50 17.80
CA PRO A 87 -1.55 1.73 19.20
C PRO A 87 -1.73 3.19 19.62
N GLU A 88 -2.05 3.44 20.89
CA GLU A 88 -2.33 4.79 21.40
C GLU A 88 -1.20 5.80 21.13
N TYR A 89 0.04 5.33 21.22
CA TYR A 89 1.25 6.12 20.99
C TYR A 89 1.59 6.34 19.49
N ALA A 90 0.93 5.62 18.58
CA ALA A 90 1.24 5.64 17.15
C ALA A 90 0.17 6.40 16.36
N LYS A 91 0.60 7.12 15.32
CA LYS A 91 -0.31 7.83 14.40
C LYS A 91 -0.79 6.97 13.25
N SER A 92 0.03 6.01 12.85
CA SER A 92 -0.20 5.08 11.74
C SER A 92 0.42 3.73 12.07
N ILE A 93 0.08 2.71 11.29
CA ILE A 93 0.85 1.47 11.16
C ILE A 93 1.23 1.35 9.69
N ASP A 94 2.52 1.19 9.41
CA ASP A 94 3.04 0.96 8.07
C ASP A 94 3.35 -0.53 7.81
N TRP A 95 3.93 -0.84 6.65
CA TRP A 95 4.25 -2.23 6.30
C TRP A 95 5.57 -2.71 6.89
N LEU A 96 6.51 -1.82 7.18
CA LEU A 96 7.71 -2.19 7.94
C LEU A 96 7.33 -2.61 9.39
N ASP A 97 6.39 -1.92 10.03
CA ASP A 97 5.84 -2.28 11.33
C ASP A 97 5.24 -3.69 11.32
N VAL A 98 4.46 -4.00 10.27
CA VAL A 98 3.87 -5.33 10.08
C VAL A 98 4.95 -6.39 9.92
N TYR A 99 5.98 -6.11 9.11
CA TYR A 99 7.11 -7.03 8.92
C TYR A 99 7.86 -7.29 10.22
N ASN A 100 8.21 -6.25 10.96
CA ASN A 100 8.95 -6.36 12.22
C ASN A 100 8.16 -7.09 13.30
N SER A 101 6.83 -6.90 13.34
CA SER A 101 5.99 -7.47 14.39
C SER A 101 5.50 -8.89 14.10
N LYS A 102 5.19 -9.21 12.83
CA LYS A 102 4.51 -10.46 12.44
C LYS A 102 5.31 -11.31 11.46
N GLY A 103 6.42 -10.79 10.93
CA GLY A 103 7.27 -11.46 9.95
C GLY A 103 6.64 -11.54 8.55
N PRO A 104 7.35 -12.16 7.59
CA PRO A 104 6.96 -12.18 6.17
C PRO A 104 5.62 -12.90 5.91
N ASN A 105 5.23 -13.85 6.75
CA ASN A 105 3.96 -14.58 6.61
C ASN A 105 2.72 -13.68 6.74
N ALA A 106 2.85 -12.49 7.34
CA ALA A 106 1.76 -11.52 7.45
C ALA A 106 1.32 -10.92 6.10
N PHE A 107 2.16 -11.05 5.07
CA PHE A 107 1.94 -10.46 3.74
C PHE A 107 1.26 -11.42 2.76
N SER A 108 0.93 -12.64 3.22
CA SER A 108 0.31 -13.75 2.48
C SER A 108 -0.50 -13.29 1.26
N VAL A 109 0.15 -13.30 0.11
CA VAL A 109 -0.50 -13.23 -1.20
C VAL A 109 -1.02 -14.64 -1.46
N ARG A 110 -2.34 -14.85 -1.42
CA ARG A 110 -2.90 -16.12 -1.93
C ARG A 110 -2.46 -16.24 -3.38
N SER A 111 -1.53 -17.18 -3.65
CA SER A 111 -1.19 -17.60 -5.00
C SER A 111 -2.43 -18.30 -5.54
N PHE A 112 -3.13 -17.67 -6.48
CA PHE A 112 -4.03 -18.39 -7.35
C PHE A 112 -3.13 -19.08 -8.37
N LEU A 113 -2.76 -20.32 -8.05
CA LEU A 113 -2.41 -21.31 -9.07
C LEU A 113 -3.68 -21.69 -9.84
#